data_AF-A0A3N0FJF2-F1
#
_entry.id   AF-A0A3N0FJF2-F1
#
_cell.length_a   1.000
_cell.length_b   1.000
_cell.length_c   1.000
_cell.angle_alpha   90.00
_cell.angle_beta   90.00
_cell.angle_gamma   90.00
#
_symmetry.space_group_name_H-M   'P 1'
#
loop_
_entity.id
_entity.type
_entity.pdbx_description
1 polymer ?
#
loop_
_entity_poly.entity_id
_entity_poly.type
_entity_poly.pdbx_seq_one_letter_code
_entity_poly.pdbx_strand_id
1 'polypeptide(L)'
;TTEDVASSSTAVSSLLSSAGYADVDSSAVSGIALTALTGNGTWQYSTDSGTNWFSVGTVSSSSALLLSATAQIRYMPDSANGETATFSFRAWDQTSGTATNGATKGLADTSTTGGSSAFSANSAQASLTVS
;
A
#
# COMPACT_ATOMS: atom_id res chain seq x y z
N THR A 1 1.26 2.22 29.58
CA THR A 1 0.63 1.38 28.55
C THR A 1 0.04 2.31 27.52
N THR A 2 0.86 2.74 26.57
CA THR A 2 0.39 3.50 25.40
C THR A 2 0.61 2.61 24.19
N GLU A 3 -0.17 1.55 24.17
CA GLU A 3 -0.34 0.60 23.06
C GLU A 3 -1.18 1.20 21.90
N ASP A 4 -1.63 2.45 22.07
CA ASP A 4 -2.41 3.26 21.12
C ASP A 4 -1.53 4.15 20.24
N VAL A 5 -0.39 3.62 19.76
CA VAL A 5 0.49 4.34 18.84
C VAL A 5 0.43 3.65 17.49
N ALA A 6 -0.16 4.33 16.51
CA ALA A 6 -0.10 3.91 15.12
C ALA A 6 1.37 3.64 14.74
N SER A 7 1.62 2.55 14.02
CA SER A 7 2.99 2.24 13.57
C SER A 7 3.55 3.41 12.76
N SER A 8 4.89 3.51 12.71
CA SER A 8 5.57 4.47 11.85
C SER A 8 5.01 4.38 10.42
N SER A 9 4.63 5.52 9.86
CA SER A 9 4.12 5.55 8.49
C SER A 9 5.24 5.14 7.53
N THR A 10 4.90 4.25 6.59
CA THR A 10 5.81 3.82 5.54
C THR A 10 5.41 4.48 4.23
N ALA A 11 6.35 5.16 3.60
CA ALA A 11 6.14 5.77 2.29
C ALA A 11 6.11 4.68 1.20
N VAL A 12 5.21 4.82 0.23
CA VAL A 12 5.10 3.88 -0.90
C VAL A 12 6.40 3.81 -1.71
N SER A 13 7.10 4.94 -1.88
CA SER A 13 8.42 4.97 -2.52
C SER A 13 9.46 4.08 -1.83
N SER A 14 9.44 4.01 -0.49
CA SER A 14 10.35 3.15 0.28
C SER A 14 10.00 1.67 0.11
N LEU A 15 8.71 1.34 -0.03
CA LEU A 15 8.26 -0.03 -0.30
C LEU A 15 8.69 -0.50 -1.69
N LEU A 16 8.56 0.36 -2.69
CA LEU A 16 9.02 0.09 -4.05
C LEU A 16 10.53 -0.17 -4.09
N SER A 17 11.32 0.67 -3.40
CA SER A 17 12.77 0.49 -3.31
C SER A 17 13.15 -0.81 -2.60
N SER A 18 12.52 -1.12 -1.46
CA SER A 18 12.75 -2.35 -0.71
C SER A 18 12.41 -3.61 -1.52
N ALA A 19 11.34 -3.55 -2.32
CA ALA A 19 10.90 -4.65 -3.16
C ALA A 19 11.71 -4.80 -4.47
N GLY A 20 12.75 -3.99 -4.68
CA GLY A 20 13.58 -4.03 -5.88
C GLY A 20 12.93 -3.40 -7.11
N TYR A 21 11.83 -2.67 -6.93
CA TYR A 21 11.16 -1.87 -7.95
C TYR A 21 11.58 -0.39 -7.88
N ALA A 22 12.76 -0.10 -7.29
CA ALA A 22 13.41 1.20 -7.48
C ALA A 22 13.79 1.32 -8.95
N ASP A 23 12.84 1.81 -9.75
CA ASP A 23 13.13 2.15 -11.13
C ASP A 23 14.17 3.28 -11.15
N VAL A 24 15.15 3.15 -12.04
CA VAL A 24 16.25 4.11 -12.18
C VAL A 24 15.75 5.48 -12.70
N ASP A 25 14.52 5.54 -13.22
CA ASP A 25 13.84 6.77 -13.58
C ASP A 25 13.00 7.29 -12.40
N SER A 26 13.60 8.18 -11.63
CA SER A 26 12.94 9.03 -10.62
C SER A 26 11.77 9.90 -11.15
N SER A 27 11.48 9.83 -12.45
CA SER A 27 10.40 10.54 -13.14
C SER A 27 9.25 9.66 -13.62
N ALA A 28 9.37 8.33 -13.56
CA ALA A 28 8.24 7.45 -13.84
C ALA A 28 7.23 7.58 -12.70
N VAL A 29 5.96 7.84 -13.02
CA VAL A 29 4.92 7.97 -12.01
C VAL A 29 4.66 6.58 -11.44
N SER A 30 5.39 6.19 -10.40
CA SER A 30 5.28 4.86 -9.80
C SER A 30 4.31 4.86 -8.63
N GLY A 31 3.80 3.69 -8.29
CA GLY A 31 2.88 3.46 -7.19
C GLY A 31 2.80 1.98 -6.86
N ILE A 32 1.85 1.63 -6.02
CA ILE A 32 1.57 0.24 -5.67
C ILE A 32 0.08 -0.04 -5.75
N ALA A 33 -0.25 -1.29 -6.07
CA ALA A 33 -1.58 -1.83 -5.98
C ALA A 33 -1.64 -2.81 -4.80
N LEU A 34 -2.39 -2.49 -3.75
CA LEU A 34 -2.56 -3.35 -2.58
C LEU A 34 -3.55 -4.47 -2.91
N THR A 35 -3.11 -5.71 -2.83
CA THR A 35 -3.90 -6.88 -3.25
C THR A 35 -4.33 -7.77 -2.08
N ALA A 36 -3.67 -7.68 -0.93
CA ALA A 36 -4.04 -8.42 0.27
C ALA A 36 -3.55 -7.73 1.54
N LEU A 37 -4.27 -7.90 2.63
CA LEU A 37 -3.95 -7.37 3.96
C LEU A 37 -4.13 -8.47 5.01
N THR A 38 -3.36 -8.41 6.08
CA THR A 38 -3.47 -9.26 7.27
C THR A 38 -3.23 -8.40 8.52
N GLY A 39 -3.72 -8.87 9.67
CA GLY A 39 -3.68 -8.15 10.95
C GLY A 39 -5.08 -8.06 11.56
N ASN A 40 -5.14 -7.93 12.89
CA ASN A 40 -6.38 -7.81 13.65
C ASN A 40 -6.91 -6.37 13.71
N GLY A 41 -6.01 -5.39 13.57
CA GLY A 41 -6.29 -3.97 13.42
C GLY A 41 -6.64 -3.53 12.00
N THR A 42 -6.54 -2.21 11.76
CA THR A 42 -6.93 -1.56 10.52
C THR A 42 -5.74 -0.97 9.78
N TRP A 43 -5.58 -1.35 8.52
CA TRP A 43 -4.68 -0.67 7.60
C TRP A 43 -5.27 0.65 7.13
N GLN A 44 -4.46 1.71 7.19
CA GLN A 44 -4.84 3.05 6.76
C GLN A 44 -3.82 3.60 5.76
N TYR A 45 -4.30 4.45 4.86
CA TYR A 45 -3.47 5.19 3.92
C TYR A 45 -3.70 6.69 4.05
N SER A 46 -2.72 7.47 3.63
CA SER A 46 -2.79 8.92 3.49
C SER A 46 -2.25 9.32 2.13
N THR A 47 -2.92 10.25 1.47
CA THR A 47 -2.52 10.83 0.17
C THR A 47 -2.07 12.29 0.31
N ASP A 48 -2.02 12.79 1.54
CA ASP A 48 -1.74 14.19 1.90
C ASP A 48 -0.63 14.27 2.96
N SER A 49 0.40 13.44 2.77
CA SER A 49 1.63 13.39 3.59
C SER A 49 1.37 13.16 5.09
N GLY A 50 0.35 12.36 5.41
CA GLY A 50 0.02 11.97 6.78
C GLY A 50 -0.94 12.93 7.50
N THR A 51 -1.51 13.91 6.80
CA THR A 51 -2.46 14.88 7.38
C THR A 51 -3.81 14.21 7.66
N ASN A 52 -4.37 13.49 6.69
CA ASN A 52 -5.60 12.72 6.82
C ASN A 52 -5.34 11.24 6.53
N TRP A 53 -6.01 10.38 7.30
CA TRP A 53 -5.86 8.92 7.19
C TRP A 53 -7.20 8.28 6.91
N PHE A 54 -7.22 7.42 5.89
CA PHE A 54 -8.41 6.72 5.41
C PHE A 54 -8.19 5.22 5.51
N SER A 55 -9.23 4.47 5.89
CA SER A 55 -9.15 3.02 5.96
C SER A 55 -9.00 2.40 4.57
N VAL A 56 -8.01 1.52 4.39
CA VAL A 56 -7.82 0.76 3.15
C VAL A 56 -9.06 -0.08 2.86
N GLY A 57 -9.62 -0.72 3.89
CA GLY A 57 -10.77 -1.62 3.77
C GLY A 57 -10.38 -2.94 3.12
N THR A 58 -11.36 -3.64 2.54
CA THR A 58 -11.11 -4.92 1.86
C THR A 58 -10.49 -4.66 0.49
N VAL A 59 -9.38 -5.35 0.20
CA VAL A 59 -8.72 -5.36 -1.11
C VAL A 59 -8.50 -6.79 -1.57
N SER A 60 -8.47 -6.98 -2.88
CA SER A 60 -8.20 -8.27 -3.51
C SER A 60 -7.44 -8.05 -4.82
N SER A 61 -7.00 -9.12 -5.49
CA SER A 61 -6.42 -9.02 -6.83
C SER A 61 -7.37 -8.40 -7.85
N SER A 62 -8.67 -8.64 -7.74
CA SER A 62 -9.70 -8.06 -8.64
C SER A 62 -10.15 -6.66 -8.24
N SER A 63 -9.78 -6.19 -7.05
CA SER A 63 -10.14 -4.87 -6.51
C SER A 63 -9.01 -4.37 -5.63
N ALA A 64 -7.86 -4.14 -6.27
CA ALA A 64 -6.65 -3.70 -5.61
C ALA A 64 -6.69 -2.18 -5.43
N LEU A 65 -6.28 -1.69 -4.25
CA LEU A 65 -6.21 -0.26 -3.99
C LEU A 65 -4.94 0.33 -4.58
N LEU A 66 -5.09 1.30 -5.48
CA LEU A 66 -4.01 2.00 -6.15
C LEU A 66 -3.53 3.18 -5.32
N LEU A 67 -2.27 3.18 -4.94
CA LEU A 67 -1.62 4.24 -4.18
C LEU A 67 -0.40 4.75 -4.95
N SER A 68 -0.26 6.07 -5.07
CA SER A 68 0.93 6.68 -5.68
C SER A 68 2.15 6.54 -4.78
N ALA A 69 3.36 6.73 -5.33
CA ALA A 69 4.61 6.75 -4.56
C ALA A 69 4.64 7.79 -3.43
N THR A 70 3.84 8.86 -3.55
CA THR A 70 3.69 9.92 -2.54
C THR A 70 2.73 9.56 -1.41
N ALA A 71 1.95 8.49 -1.55
CA ALA A 71 1.07 8.03 -0.50
C ALA A 71 1.86 7.40 0.65
N GLN A 72 1.25 7.41 1.82
CA GLN A 72 1.76 6.78 3.03
C GLN A 72 0.79 5.72 3.51
N ILE A 73 1.33 4.66 4.09
CA ILE A 73 0.55 3.57 4.69
C ILE A 73 0.95 3.45 6.15
N ARG A 74 -0.01 3.20 7.01
CA ARG A 74 0.22 2.84 8.42
C ARG A 74 -0.71 1.74 8.86
N TYR A 75 -0.31 1.08 9.93
CA TYR A 75 -1.14 0.10 10.61
C TYR A 75 -1.64 0.68 11.93
N MET A 76 -2.94 0.52 12.20
CA MET A 76 -3.59 0.90 13.45
C MET A 76 -4.06 -0.36 14.17
N PRO A 77 -3.32 -0.86 15.18
CA PRO A 77 -3.68 -2.09 15.89
C PRO A 77 -5.00 -1.97 16.66
N ASP A 78 -5.63 -3.10 16.97
CA ASP A 78 -6.89 -3.20 17.71
C ASP A 78 -6.70 -3.25 19.25
N SER A 79 -5.51 -2.91 19.75
CA SER A 79 -5.08 -2.95 21.16
C SER A 79 -4.99 -4.35 21.80
N ALA A 80 -4.99 -5.44 21.02
CA ALA A 80 -4.84 -6.80 21.55
C ALA A 80 -3.45 -7.41 21.30
N ASN A 81 -2.50 -7.16 22.22
CA ASN A 81 -1.14 -7.71 22.20
C ASN A 81 -0.30 -7.32 20.97
N GLY A 82 1.02 -7.52 21.05
CA GLY A 82 1.89 -7.34 19.90
C GLY A 82 1.56 -8.32 18.77
N GLU A 83 1.38 -7.81 17.56
CA GLU A 83 1.10 -8.59 16.36
C GLU A 83 2.01 -8.17 15.20
N THR A 84 2.14 -9.05 14.22
CA THR A 84 2.81 -8.72 12.95
C THR A 84 1.75 -8.67 11.86
N ALA A 85 1.38 -7.45 11.48
CA ALA A 85 0.50 -7.21 10.36
C ALA A 85 1.30 -7.21 9.06
N THR A 86 0.77 -7.83 8.01
CA THR A 86 1.42 -7.83 6.70
C THR A 86 0.45 -7.40 5.61
N PHE A 87 0.97 -6.81 4.54
CA PHE A 87 0.21 -6.56 3.32
C PHE A 87 1.00 -6.97 2.10
N SER A 88 0.29 -7.41 1.08
CA SER A 88 0.85 -7.75 -0.22
C SER A 88 0.44 -6.71 -1.25
N PHE A 89 1.38 -6.37 -2.12
CA PHE A 89 1.19 -5.36 -3.14
C PHE A 89 1.94 -5.72 -4.44
N ARG A 90 1.52 -5.10 -5.54
CA ARG A 90 2.24 -5.12 -6.82
C ARG A 90 2.75 -3.72 -7.11
N ALA A 91 3.88 -3.62 -7.80
CA ALA A 91 4.30 -2.34 -8.35
C ALA A 91 3.32 -1.93 -9.46
N TRP A 92 3.04 -0.63 -9.51
CA TRP A 92 2.11 -0.02 -10.44
C TRP A 92 2.78 1.17 -11.13
N ASP A 93 2.77 1.21 -12.46
CA ASP A 93 3.44 2.25 -13.26
C ASP A 93 2.53 3.42 -13.70
N GLN A 94 1.27 3.41 -13.23
CA GLN A 94 0.25 4.41 -13.53
C GLN A 94 -0.13 4.57 -15.00
N THR A 95 0.23 3.62 -15.87
CA THR A 95 -0.23 3.60 -17.27
C THR A 95 -1.71 3.23 -17.40
N SER A 96 -2.31 2.62 -16.37
CA SER A 96 -3.75 2.31 -16.30
C SER A 96 -4.27 2.38 -14.87
N GLY A 97 -5.54 2.70 -14.71
CA GLY A 97 -6.16 2.93 -13.39
C GLY A 97 -5.90 4.34 -12.86
N THR A 98 -6.64 4.72 -11.83
CA THR A 98 -6.53 6.06 -11.22
C THR A 98 -6.02 5.91 -9.80
N ALA A 99 -5.06 6.75 -9.40
CA ALA A 99 -4.55 6.75 -8.04
C ALA A 99 -5.66 7.16 -7.06
N THR A 100 -5.66 6.54 -5.89
CA THR A 100 -6.51 6.98 -4.78
C THR A 100 -6.17 8.41 -4.39
N ASN A 101 -7.18 9.23 -4.15
CA ASN A 101 -7.02 10.62 -3.72
C ASN A 101 -7.98 10.92 -2.56
N GLY A 102 -7.44 11.03 -1.35
CA GLY A 102 -8.21 11.18 -0.13
C GLY A 102 -9.18 10.02 0.09
N ALA A 103 -10.46 10.34 0.33
CA ALA A 103 -11.51 9.35 0.49
C ALA A 103 -11.91 8.63 -0.82
N THR A 104 -11.53 9.17 -1.98
CA THR A 104 -11.88 8.60 -3.29
C THR A 104 -10.90 7.49 -3.65
N LYS A 105 -11.30 6.24 -3.43
CA LYS A 105 -10.49 5.05 -3.69
C LYS A 105 -10.35 4.77 -5.18
N GLY A 106 -9.10 4.67 -5.62
CA GLY A 106 -8.75 4.13 -6.93
C GLY A 106 -8.62 2.63 -6.85
N LEU A 107 -9.58 1.90 -7.39
CA LEU A 107 -9.57 0.44 -7.40
C LEU A 107 -9.33 -0.06 -8.84
N ALA A 108 -8.51 -1.10 -8.98
CA ALA A 108 -8.29 -1.75 -10.27
C ALA A 108 -8.15 -3.25 -10.14
N ASP A 109 -8.44 -3.95 -11.23
CA ASP A 109 -8.19 -5.37 -11.37
C ASP A 109 -6.72 -5.58 -11.78
N THR A 110 -5.99 -6.34 -10.96
CA THR A 110 -4.57 -6.69 -11.12
C THR A 110 -4.38 -8.15 -11.54
N SER A 111 -5.40 -8.78 -12.11
CA SER A 111 -5.31 -10.13 -12.69
C SER A 111 -4.44 -10.16 -13.96
N THR A 112 -4.38 -9.04 -14.69
CA THR A 112 -3.47 -8.84 -15.82
C THR A 112 -2.15 -8.23 -15.32
N THR A 113 -1.04 -8.94 -15.49
CA THR A 113 0.25 -8.56 -14.91
C THR A 113 1.41 -8.87 -15.86
N GLY A 114 2.49 -8.10 -15.75
CA GLY A 114 3.72 -8.29 -16.53
C GLY A 114 3.64 -7.79 -17.97
N GLY A 115 4.79 -7.77 -18.65
CA GLY A 115 4.90 -7.28 -20.03
C GLY A 115 4.57 -5.79 -20.13
N SER A 116 3.53 -5.46 -20.90
CA SER A 116 3.03 -4.08 -21.08
C SER A 116 1.84 -3.75 -20.16
N SER A 117 1.52 -4.62 -19.20
CA SER A 117 0.50 -4.31 -18.18
C SER A 117 1.03 -3.30 -17.16
N ALA A 118 0.12 -2.48 -16.64
CA ALA A 118 0.46 -1.46 -15.63
C ALA A 118 0.95 -2.02 -14.29
N PHE A 119 0.83 -3.34 -14.08
CA PHE A 119 1.12 -4.02 -12.82
C PHE A 119 2.25 -5.04 -12.98
N SER A 120 3.14 -5.11 -11.99
CA SER A 120 4.22 -6.09 -11.97
C SER A 120 3.73 -7.54 -11.92
N ALA A 121 4.42 -8.43 -12.63
CA ALA A 121 4.17 -9.88 -12.61
C ALA A 121 4.38 -10.47 -11.21
N ASN A 122 5.42 -10.00 -10.51
CA ASN A 122 5.71 -10.36 -9.14
C ASN A 122 4.92 -9.48 -8.17
N SER A 123 4.53 -10.05 -7.04
CA SER A 123 4.01 -9.33 -5.87
C SER A 123 5.09 -9.26 -4.79
N ALA A 124 5.09 -8.17 -4.03
CA ALA A 124 5.90 -8.01 -2.83
C ALA A 124 5.02 -8.02 -1.58
N GLN A 125 5.62 -8.34 -0.43
CA GLN A 125 4.97 -8.30 0.86
C GLN A 125 5.78 -7.41 1.80
N ALA A 126 5.08 -6.56 2.55
CA ALA A 126 5.65 -5.80 3.64
C ALA A 126 5.00 -6.23 4.96
N SER A 127 5.79 -6.18 6.03
CA SER A 127 5.37 -6.53 7.38
C SER A 127 5.66 -5.37 8.34
N LEU A 128 4.71 -5.09 9.22
CA LEU A 128 4.83 -4.14 10.31
C LEU A 128 4.54 -4.88 11.62
N THR A 129 5.51 -4.83 12.53
CA THR A 129 5.34 -5.35 13.89
C THR A 129 4.90 -4.21 14.81
N VAL A 130 3.85 -4.46 15.58
CA VAL A 130 3.37 -3.62 16.67
C VAL A 130 3.57 -4.35 17.99
N SER A 131 3.91 -3.64 19.06
CA SER A 131 4.27 -4.19 20.37
C SER A 131 3.81 -3.30 21.50
#